data_AF-A0A9D6FAR1-F1
#
_entry.id   AF-A0A9D6FAR1-F1
#
_cell.length_a   1.000
_cell.length_b   1.000
_cell.length_c   1.000
_cell.angle_alpha   90.00
_cell.angle_beta   90.00
_cell.angle_gamma   90.00
#
_symmetry.space_group_name_H-M   'P 1'
#
loop_
_entity.id
_entity.type
_entity.pdbx_description
1 polymer ?
#
loop_
_entity_poly.entity_id
_entity_poly.type
_entity_poly.pdbx_seq_one_letter_code
_entity_poly.pdbx_strand_id
1 'polypeptide(L)'
;MNEEVAKFLALSPVFNELPPGQLEQIAGLFRQERYSAGTVVLRQGGASEAVYFIQSGQLAVRIQRGTWRETVAYLQPPDIFGELSFVTGRACVADV
;
A
#
# COMPACT_ATOMS: atom_id res chain seq x y z
N MET A 1 -14.21 -14.90 -1.47
CA MET A 1 -13.58 -13.61 -1.11
C MET A 1 -12.10 -13.79 -0.80
N ASN A 2 -11.71 -14.64 0.16
CA ASN A 2 -10.30 -14.80 0.54
C ASN A 2 -9.42 -15.43 -0.53
N GLU A 3 -9.96 -16.29 -1.40
CA GLU A 3 -9.18 -17.00 -2.43
C GLU A 3 -8.60 -16.05 -3.51
N GLU A 4 -9.34 -15.01 -3.90
CA GLU A 4 -8.84 -14.00 -4.85
C GLU A 4 -7.74 -13.13 -4.23
N VAL A 5 -7.92 -12.75 -2.96
CA VAL A 5 -6.90 -12.02 -2.20
C VAL A 5 -5.66 -12.88 -2.01
N ALA A 6 -5.80 -14.16 -1.66
CA ALA A 6 -4.67 -15.08 -1.52
C ALA A 6 -3.88 -15.23 -2.84
N LYS A 7 -4.57 -15.35 -3.99
CA LYS A 7 -3.95 -15.37 -5.32
C LYS A 7 -3.22 -14.06 -5.63
N PHE A 8 -3.79 -12.92 -5.26
CA PHE A 8 -3.13 -11.63 -5.40
C PHE A 8 -1.90 -11.50 -4.51
N LEU A 9 -1.99 -11.91 -3.23
CA LEU A 9 -0.87 -11.87 -2.29
C LEU A 9 0.28 -12.78 -2.73
N ALA A 10 -0.02 -13.92 -3.37
CA ALA A 10 1.01 -14.79 -3.96
C ALA A 10 1.86 -14.09 -5.04
N LEU A 11 1.36 -13.03 -5.67
CA LEU A 11 2.10 -12.22 -6.65
C LEU A 11 2.94 -11.12 -6.00
N SER A 12 2.71 -10.84 -4.71
CA SER A 12 3.46 -9.80 -4.01
C SER A 12 4.86 -10.29 -3.63
N PRO A 13 5.90 -9.46 -3.82
CA PRO A 13 7.26 -9.78 -3.36
C PRO A 13 7.37 -10.06 -1.85
N VAL A 14 6.40 -9.62 -1.04
CA VAL A 14 6.41 -9.80 0.42
C VAL A 14 5.92 -11.20 0.84
N PHE A 15 5.05 -11.83 0.04
CA PHE A 15 4.34 -13.06 0.44
C PHE A 15 4.47 -14.20 -0.58
N ASN A 16 5.20 -14.01 -1.68
CA ASN A 16 5.34 -15.02 -2.74
C ASN A 16 6.03 -16.33 -2.30
N GLU A 17 6.71 -16.34 -1.16
CA GLU A 17 7.33 -17.55 -0.57
C GLU A 17 6.41 -18.31 0.40
N LEU A 18 5.22 -17.77 0.71
CA LEU A 18 4.31 -18.40 1.66
C LEU A 18 3.52 -19.55 1.02
N PRO A 19 3.39 -20.71 1.70
CA PRO A 19 2.54 -21.80 1.26
C PRO A 19 1.07 -21.37 1.13
N PRO A 20 0.28 -22.03 0.26
CA PRO A 20 -1.13 -21.66 0.01
C PRO A 20 -1.99 -21.54 1.28
N GLY A 21 -1.84 -22.46 2.24
CA GLY A 21 -2.59 -22.39 3.50
C GLY A 21 -2.24 -21.18 4.37
N GLN A 22 -1.00 -20.69 4.32
CA GLN A 22 -0.61 -19.47 5.03
C GLN A 22 -1.09 -18.21 4.30
N LEU A 23 -1.08 -18.23 2.96
CA LEU A 23 -1.66 -17.17 2.15
C LEU A 23 -3.16 -17.01 2.41
N GLU A 24 -3.91 -18.11 2.54
CA GLU A 24 -5.33 -18.07 2.89
C GLU A 24 -5.57 -17.48 4.29
N GLN A 25 -4.73 -17.84 5.27
CA GLN A 25 -4.80 -17.27 6.61
C GLN A 25 -4.54 -15.77 6.62
N ILE A 26 -3.48 -15.32 5.94
CA ILE A 26 -3.13 -13.90 5.84
C ILE A 26 -4.18 -13.15 5.04
N ALA A 27 -4.70 -13.71 3.93
CA ALA A 27 -5.76 -13.11 3.14
C ALA A 27 -7.01 -12.79 3.99
N GLY A 28 -7.29 -13.57 5.03
CA GLY A 28 -8.36 -13.29 5.98
C GLY A 28 -8.12 -12.08 6.90
N LEU A 29 -6.89 -11.60 7.02
CA LEU A 29 -6.51 -10.41 7.79
C LEU A 29 -6.63 -9.12 6.98
N PHE A 30 -6.72 -9.22 5.65
CA PHE A 30 -6.79 -8.08 4.76
C PHE A 30 -8.20 -7.49 4.72
N ARG A 31 -8.28 -6.17 4.58
CA ARG A 31 -9.52 -5.45 4.28
C ARG A 31 -9.39 -4.81 2.90
N GLN A 32 -10.45 -4.93 2.10
CA GLN A 32 -10.51 -4.27 0.81
C GLN A 32 -10.97 -2.83 0.99
N GLU A 33 -10.21 -1.89 0.44
CA GLU A 33 -10.54 -0.47 0.42
C GLU A 33 -10.57 0.05 -1.02
N ARG A 34 -11.43 1.03 -1.28
CA ARG A 34 -11.60 1.64 -2.59
C ARG A 34 -11.56 3.16 -2.44
N TYR A 35 -10.74 3.79 -3.25
CA TYR A 35 -10.52 5.23 -3.25
C TYR A 35 -10.88 5.81 -4.61
N SER A 36 -11.55 6.96 -4.62
CA SER A 36 -11.80 7.71 -5.85
C SER A 36 -10.54 8.43 -6.30
N ALA A 37 -10.40 8.65 -7.61
CA ALA A 37 -9.29 9.43 -8.16
C ALA A 37 -9.18 10.81 -7.48
N GLY A 38 -7.95 11.20 -7.14
CA GLY A 38 -7.67 12.44 -6.42
C GLY A 38 -7.73 12.34 -4.89
N THR A 39 -8.11 11.19 -4.34
CA THR A 39 -8.02 10.95 -2.89
C THR A 39 -6.56 10.77 -2.49
N VAL A 40 -6.16 11.43 -1.39
CA VAL A 40 -4.88 11.17 -0.71
C VAL A 40 -5.12 10.12 0.36
N VAL A 41 -4.53 8.94 0.18
CA VAL A 41 -4.67 7.78 1.06
C VAL A 41 -3.77 7.94 2.29
N LEU A 42 -2.51 8.34 2.09
CA LEU A 42 -1.58 8.67 3.17
C LEU A 42 -1.07 10.09 3.01
N ARG A 43 -0.96 10.82 4.12
CA ARG A 43 -0.43 12.18 4.13
C ARG A 43 1.00 12.21 4.65
N GLN A 44 1.87 12.96 3.98
CA GLN A 44 3.22 13.26 4.46
C GLN A 44 3.16 13.85 5.86
N GLY A 45 4.02 13.37 6.75
CA GLY A 45 4.04 13.75 8.17
C GLY A 45 2.97 13.06 9.03
N GLY A 46 2.00 12.37 8.43
CA GLY A 46 1.03 11.52 9.12
C GLY A 46 1.61 10.15 9.50
N ALA A 47 0.89 9.39 10.31
CA ALA A 47 1.22 8.00 10.61
C ALA A 47 0.43 7.05 9.69
N SER A 48 1.05 5.94 9.26
CA SER A 48 0.35 4.83 8.64
C SER A 48 0.09 3.73 9.66
N GLU A 49 -1.17 3.35 9.82
CA GLU A 49 -1.58 2.24 10.70
C GLU A 49 -1.73 0.91 9.94
N ALA A 50 -1.44 0.90 8.64
CA ALA A 50 -1.54 -0.27 7.78
C ALA A 50 -0.45 -0.29 6.70
N VAL A 51 -0.29 -1.46 6.08
CA VAL A 51 0.43 -1.65 4.83
C VAL A 51 -0.59 -1.86 3.73
N TYR A 52 -0.43 -1.14 2.62
CA TYR A 52 -1.36 -1.18 1.51
C TYR A 52 -0.75 -1.92 0.33
N PHE A 53 -1.57 -2.74 -0.31
CA PHE A 53 -1.21 -3.49 -1.50
C PHE A 53 -2.14 -3.06 -2.64
N ILE A 54 -1.57 -2.64 -3.76
CA ILE A 54 -2.36 -2.08 -4.86
C ILE A 54 -2.91 -3.21 -5.71
N GLN A 55 -4.21 -3.46 -5.63
CA GLN A 55 -4.89 -4.46 -6.45
C GLN A 55 -5.17 -3.95 -7.88
N SER A 56 -5.51 -2.66 -8.02
CA SER A 56 -5.75 -2.01 -9.31
C SER A 56 -5.67 -0.49 -9.20
N GLY A 57 -5.47 0.18 -10.35
CA GLY A 57 -5.33 1.63 -10.43
C GLY A 57 -3.88 2.11 -10.36
N GLN A 58 -3.71 3.42 -10.20
CA GLN A 58 -2.41 4.06 -10.08
C GLN A 58 -2.47 5.16 -9.02
N LEU A 59 -1.42 5.26 -8.19
CA LEU A 59 -1.24 6.32 -7.20
C LEU A 59 -0.02 7.16 -7.55
N ALA A 60 -0.02 8.43 -7.16
CA ALA A 60 1.10 9.33 -7.37
C ALA A 60 1.75 9.64 -6.02
N VAL A 61 3.04 9.34 -5.88
CA VAL A 61 3.79 9.68 -4.66
C VAL A 61 4.27 11.11 -4.78
N ARG A 62 3.87 11.96 -3.84
CA ARG A 62 4.16 13.39 -3.87
C ARG A 62 4.87 13.85 -2.61
N ILE A 63 5.96 14.59 -2.77
CA ILE A 63 6.68 15.20 -1.65
C ILE A 63 6.36 16.70 -1.64
N GLN A 64 5.97 17.19 -0.46
CA GLN A 64 5.80 18.61 -0.16
C GLN A 64 7.06 19.15 0.54
N ARG A 65 7.59 20.27 0.02
CA ARG A 65 8.68 21.05 0.61
C ARG A 65 8.31 22.53 0.58
N GLY A 66 7.83 23.06 1.71
CA GLY A 66 7.32 24.43 1.78
C GLY A 66 6.11 24.61 0.86
N THR A 67 6.19 25.55 -0.09
CA THR A 67 5.13 25.77 -1.10
C THR A 67 5.25 24.84 -2.31
N TRP A 68 6.37 24.12 -2.46
CA TRP A 68 6.59 23.23 -3.60
C TRP A 68 6.03 21.84 -3.34
N ARG A 69 5.27 21.33 -4.30
CA ARG A 69 4.83 19.94 -4.41
C ARG A 69 5.38 19.29 -5.67
N GLU A 70 5.99 18.13 -5.55
CA GLU A 70 6.57 17.38 -6.66
C GLU A 70 6.08 15.94 -6.65
N THR A 71 5.69 15.41 -7.82
CA THR A 71 5.44 13.96 -7.99
C THR A 71 6.77 13.28 -8.27
N VAL A 72 7.17 12.36 -7.40
CA VAL A 72 8.48 11.69 -7.47
C VAL A 72 8.40 10.25 -7.97
N ALA A 73 7.22 9.64 -7.92
CA ALA A 73 6.97 8.29 -8.41
C ALA A 73 5.48 8.07 -8.70
N TYR A 74 5.18 7.03 -9.45
CA TYR A 74 3.84 6.47 -9.58
C TYR A 74 3.87 5.01 -9.14
N LEU A 75 2.87 4.59 -8.37
CA LEU A 75 2.70 3.22 -7.89
C LEU A 75 1.53 2.56 -8.61
N GLN A 76 1.67 1.29 -8.93
CA GLN A 76 0.64 0.46 -9.58
C GLN A 76 0.79 -0.99 -9.09
N PRO A 77 -0.16 -1.91 -9.36
CA PRO A 77 0.07 -3.32 -9.02
C PRO A 77 1.39 -3.84 -9.62
N PRO A 78 2.24 -4.58 -8.87
CA PRO A 78 2.02 -5.12 -7.52
C PRO A 78 2.66 -4.29 -6.39
N ASP A 79 2.90 -2.99 -6.59
CA ASP A 79 3.55 -2.13 -5.61
C ASP A 79 2.77 -2.06 -4.28
N ILE A 80 3.54 -1.81 -3.21
CA ILE A 80 3.03 -1.61 -1.86
C ILE A 80 3.40 -0.20 -1.37
N PHE A 81 2.66 0.31 -0.39
CA PHE A 81 2.99 1.57 0.26
C PHE A 81 2.54 1.61 1.72
N GLY A 82 3.11 2.57 2.47
CA GLY A 82 2.84 2.74 3.90
C GLY A 82 3.62 1.80 4.81
N GLU A 83 4.31 0.81 4.25
CA GLU A 83 5.11 -0.20 4.94
C GLU A 83 6.20 0.42 5.81
N LEU A 84 6.88 1.46 5.31
CA LEU A 84 7.95 2.11 6.06
C LEU A 84 7.41 2.76 7.34
N SER A 85 6.30 3.50 7.24
CA SER A 85 5.69 4.16 8.40
C SER A 85 5.15 3.13 9.39
N PHE A 86 4.46 2.11 8.89
CA PHE A 86 3.92 1.02 9.71
C PHE A 86 5.01 0.26 10.48
N VAL A 87 6.10 -0.14 9.82
CA VAL A 87 7.16 -0.95 10.44
C VAL A 87 8.05 -0.12 11.38
N THR A 88 8.36 1.13 11.01
CA THR A 88 9.31 1.95 11.79
C THR A 88 8.65 2.82 12.84
N GLY A 89 7.33 2.99 12.80
CA GLY A 89 6.59 3.95 13.61
C GLY A 89 6.89 5.41 13.27
N ARG A 90 7.65 5.68 12.19
CA ARG A 90 7.94 7.04 11.73
C ARG A 90 6.81 7.56 10.85
N ALA A 91 6.74 8.88 10.73
CA ALA A 91 5.78 9.52 9.86
C ALA A 91 6.03 9.19 8.36
N CYS A 92 4.96 9.17 7.57
CA CYS A 92 4.99 9.05 6.12
C CYS A 92 5.89 10.15 5.51
N VAL A 93 6.75 9.75 4.59
CA VAL A 93 7.71 10.65 3.93
C VAL A 93 7.13 11.40 2.73
N ALA A 94 5.94 10.99 2.27
CA ALA A 94 5.25 11.54 1.10
C ALA A 94 3.73 11.40 1.26
N ASP A 95 3.00 12.22 0.51
CA ASP A 95 1.59 11.99 0.20
C ASP A 95 1.50 10.84 -0.82
N VAL A 96 0.51 9.96 -0.67
CA VAL A 96 0.19 8.88 -1.62
C VAL A 96 -1.30 8.87 -1.88
#